data_AF-A0A8T1X6U2-F1
#
_entry.id   AF-A0A8T1X6U2-F1
#
_cell.length_a   1.000
_cell.length_b   1.000
_cell.length_c   1.000
_cell.angle_alpha   90.00
_cell.angle_beta   90.00
_cell.angle_gamma   90.00
#
_symmetry.space_group_name_H-M   'P 1'
#
loop_
_entity.id
_entity.type
_entity.pdbx_description
1 polymer ?
#
loop_
_entity_poly.entity_id
_entity_poly.type
_entity_poly.pdbx_seq_one_letter_code
_entity_poly.pdbx_strand_id
1 'polypeptide(L)'
;MPQCPNCKKPIRGLRRYGRVTKRAAIDAAEKKFITHAQRQLNTLQERVNAATDHGDLTLDKSLHHDLRAFGAIVKRPPCQKAFEACIAVLTKAMGGRGGGDVVIDSSALPVPNSLFPYVGYFYLLSAQLSLLDARAQLNRAQSYASEAITHFVSGSFSQQAAEAKLLLAQILIRQADVKLNAAVKTEKERKTREREVEVVAAKANTLLEDLKKCVLSRHKHDIDLLFEKLQSVVRRARSATFYQSVSMEEMKAIKTAMRAEFRGSGHWYRCVNGHSYSIGECGMAMEQTRCPECGAPVGGANHSFVNGNDRDDQMEML
;
A
#
# COMPACT_ATOMS: atom_id res chain seq x y z
N MET A 1 22.75 -19.37 44.63
CA MET A 1 21.55 -18.50 44.56
C MET A 1 21.91 -17.15 45.17
N PRO A 2 21.62 -15.98 44.55
CA PRO A 2 21.97 -14.69 45.14
C PRO A 2 21.24 -14.49 46.47
N GLN A 3 22.02 -14.22 47.53
CA GLN A 3 21.55 -13.98 48.89
C GLN A 3 21.75 -12.51 49.25
N CYS A 4 20.90 -11.98 50.13
CA CYS A 4 21.11 -10.64 50.67
C CYS A 4 22.42 -10.61 51.47
N PRO A 5 23.37 -9.69 51.18
CA PRO A 5 24.64 -9.64 51.91
C PRO A 5 24.46 -9.30 53.40
N ASN A 6 23.32 -8.71 53.78
CA ASN A 6 23.05 -8.32 55.17
C ASN A 6 22.30 -9.39 55.97
N CYS A 7 21.29 -10.05 55.39
CA CYS A 7 20.45 -11.00 56.12
C CYS A 7 20.55 -12.45 55.63
N LYS A 8 21.40 -12.73 54.63
CA LYS A 8 21.60 -14.03 53.94
C LYS A 8 20.35 -14.74 53.42
N LYS A 9 19.16 -14.14 53.58
CA LYS A 9 17.92 -14.66 53.02
C LYS A 9 18.01 -14.71 51.50
N PRO A 10 17.46 -15.77 50.87
CA PRO A 10 17.41 -15.86 49.43
C PRO A 10 16.60 -14.69 48.87
N ILE A 11 17.17 -14.00 47.89
CA ILE A 11 16.50 -12.88 47.23
C ILE A 11 15.42 -13.45 46.29
N ARG A 12 14.23 -13.73 46.83
CA ARG A 12 13.03 -14.17 46.08
C ARG A 12 12.00 -13.04 46.06
N GLY A 13 11.31 -12.85 44.94
CA GLY A 13 10.15 -11.94 44.84
C GLY A 13 10.43 -10.44 44.97
N LEU A 14 11.69 -9.97 44.91
CA LEU A 14 11.96 -8.53 44.95
C LEU A 14 11.48 -7.86 43.65
N ARG A 15 10.59 -6.87 43.78
CA ARG A 15 10.23 -5.93 42.71
C ARG A 15 11.44 -5.05 42.34
N ARG A 16 12.43 -5.62 41.66
CA ARG A 16 13.72 -4.99 41.33
C ARG A 16 13.54 -3.69 40.54
N TYR A 17 12.45 -3.57 39.77
CA TYR A 17 12.06 -2.40 38.97
C TYR A 17 10.78 -1.70 39.45
N GLY A 18 10.14 -2.19 40.52
CA GLY A 18 8.97 -1.55 41.13
C GLY A 18 9.32 -0.40 42.09
N ARG A 19 10.60 0.00 42.18
CA ARG A 19 11.02 1.18 42.95
C ARG A 19 10.73 2.45 42.15
N VAL A 20 10.19 3.47 42.81
CA VAL A 20 9.83 4.77 42.19
C VAL A 20 10.97 5.34 41.34
N THR A 21 12.21 5.31 41.83
CA THR A 21 13.39 5.82 41.11
C THR A 21 13.69 5.04 39.82
N LYS A 22 13.52 3.72 39.84
CA LYS A 22 13.75 2.86 38.67
C LYS A 22 12.60 2.94 37.67
N ARG A 23 11.37 3.07 38.16
CA ARG A 23 10.21 3.31 37.31
C ARG A 23 10.34 4.64 36.57
N ALA A 24 10.71 5.71 37.28
CA ALA A 24 10.96 7.02 36.67
C ALA A 24 12.07 6.98 35.61
N ALA A 25 13.15 6.21 35.83
CA ALA A 25 14.21 6.03 34.84
C ALA A 25 13.72 5.28 33.58
N ILE A 26 12.88 4.25 33.74
CA ILE A 26 12.25 3.54 32.61
C ILE A 26 11.32 4.48 31.85
N ASP A 27 10.46 5.22 32.56
CA ASP A 27 9.52 6.15 31.94
C ASP A 27 10.25 7.30 31.21
N ALA A 28 11.37 7.78 31.74
CA ALA A 28 12.22 8.77 31.07
C ALA A 28 12.89 8.21 29.82
N ALA A 29 13.41 6.97 29.88
CA ALA A 29 13.97 6.29 28.73
C ALA A 29 12.91 6.06 27.63
N GLU A 30 11.67 5.74 28.03
CA GLU A 30 10.55 5.55 27.11
C GLU A 30 10.15 6.86 26.42
N LYS A 31 10.03 7.96 27.16
CA LYS A 31 9.77 9.29 26.57
C LYS A 31 10.86 9.70 25.58
N LYS A 32 12.12 9.42 25.91
CA LYS A 32 13.25 9.67 25.00
C LYS A 32 13.16 8.82 23.74
N PHE A 33 12.79 7.55 23.88
CA PHE A 33 12.56 6.65 22.77
C PHE A 33 11.42 7.14 21.86
N ILE A 34 10.25 7.46 22.42
CA ILE A 34 9.10 8.01 21.69
C ILE A 34 9.49 9.25 20.91
N THR A 35 10.19 10.20 21.56
CA THR A 35 10.63 11.44 20.90
C THR A 35 11.58 11.16 19.73
N HIS A 36 12.51 10.22 19.90
CA HIS A 36 13.46 9.84 18.87
C HIS A 36 12.77 9.10 17.70
N ALA A 37 11.92 8.12 18.02
CA ALA A 37 11.16 7.34 17.04
C ALA A 37 10.21 8.24 16.23
N GLN A 38 9.54 9.21 16.86
CA GLN A 38 8.67 10.14 16.15
C GLN A 38 9.45 11.01 15.15
N ARG A 39 10.64 11.51 15.54
CA ARG A 39 11.50 12.29 14.62
C ARG A 39 11.93 11.45 13.43
N GLN A 40 12.40 10.23 13.69
CA GLN A 40 12.79 9.30 12.62
C GLN A 40 11.61 8.96 11.71
N LEU A 41 10.42 8.74 12.28
CA LEU A 41 9.21 8.47 11.52
C LEU A 41 8.86 9.64 10.60
N ASN A 42 8.88 10.87 11.09
CA ASN A 42 8.59 12.05 10.28
C ASN A 42 9.57 12.16 9.11
N THR A 43 10.87 12.02 9.36
CA THR A 43 11.90 12.04 8.31
C THR A 43 11.70 10.92 7.29
N LEU A 44 11.38 9.70 7.75
CA LEU A 44 11.11 8.58 6.85
C LEU A 44 9.84 8.82 6.02
N GLN A 45 8.78 9.36 6.62
CA GLN A 45 7.54 9.68 5.91
C GLN A 45 7.78 10.72 4.81
N GLU A 46 8.51 11.78 5.09
CA GLU A 46 8.88 12.81 4.09
C GLU A 46 9.65 12.20 2.92
N ARG A 47 10.63 11.34 3.21
CA ARG A 47 11.44 10.66 2.19
C ARG A 47 10.63 9.67 1.35
N VAL A 48 9.71 8.92 1.96
CA VAL A 48 8.81 7.99 1.25
C VAL A 48 7.82 8.77 0.37
N ASN A 49 7.28 9.88 0.87
CA ASN A 49 6.39 10.74 0.09
C ASN A 49 7.11 11.30 -1.14
N ALA A 50 8.32 11.86 -0.95
CA ALA A 50 9.14 12.35 -2.06
C ALA A 50 9.43 11.24 -3.11
N ALA A 51 9.78 10.03 -2.67
CA ALA A 51 9.97 8.90 -3.58
C ALA A 51 8.68 8.51 -4.31
N THR A 52 7.52 8.64 -3.66
CA THR A 52 6.21 8.37 -4.25
C THR A 52 5.85 9.42 -5.31
N ASP A 53 6.08 10.69 -5.01
CA ASP A 53 5.78 11.82 -5.90
C ASP A 53 6.65 11.79 -7.17
N HIS A 54 7.92 11.42 -7.03
CA HIS A 54 8.85 11.28 -8.15
C HIS A 54 8.70 9.94 -8.90
N GLY A 55 8.10 8.92 -8.27
CA GLY A 55 8.02 7.57 -8.83
C GLY A 55 9.37 6.87 -8.98
N ASP A 56 10.44 7.39 -8.36
CA ASP A 56 11.81 6.90 -8.50
C ASP A 56 12.46 6.67 -7.13
N LEU A 57 12.73 5.39 -6.83
CA LEU A 57 13.40 4.95 -5.60
C LEU A 57 14.93 5.08 -5.66
N THR A 58 15.51 5.33 -6.84
CA THR A 58 16.97 5.39 -7.01
C THR A 58 17.58 6.67 -6.46
N LEU A 59 16.76 7.71 -6.27
CA LEU A 59 17.13 9.00 -5.70
C LEU A 59 17.56 8.88 -4.22
N ASP A 60 16.99 7.92 -3.48
CA ASP A 60 17.33 7.67 -2.08
C ASP A 60 17.68 6.20 -1.84
N LYS A 61 18.96 5.89 -2.04
CA LYS A 61 19.49 4.52 -1.90
C LYS A 61 19.47 3.99 -0.47
N SER A 62 19.44 4.84 0.56
CA SER A 62 19.46 4.40 1.96
C SER A 62 18.06 4.19 2.54
N LEU A 63 17.00 4.70 1.90
CA LEU A 63 15.63 4.68 2.42
C LEU A 63 15.16 3.30 2.87
N HIS A 64 15.40 2.27 2.07
CA HIS A 64 15.05 0.89 2.41
C HIS A 64 15.81 0.37 3.65
N HIS A 65 17.08 0.73 3.78
CA HIS A 65 17.90 0.34 4.92
C HIS A 65 17.41 1.04 6.19
N ASP A 66 17.19 2.35 6.12
CA ASP A 66 16.76 3.18 7.23
C ASP A 66 15.37 2.78 7.74
N LEU A 67 14.44 2.49 6.82
CA LEU A 67 13.11 2.00 7.18
C LEU A 67 13.18 0.63 7.87
N ARG A 68 14.03 -0.29 7.41
CA ARG A 68 14.24 -1.58 8.09
C ARG A 68 14.87 -1.41 9.48
N ALA A 69 15.85 -0.50 9.60
CA ALA A 69 16.47 -0.19 10.89
C ALA A 69 15.44 0.38 11.87
N PHE A 70 14.61 1.32 11.42
CA PHE A 70 13.47 1.84 12.19
C PHE A 70 12.52 0.71 12.62
N GLY A 71 12.11 -0.16 11.68
CA GLY A 71 11.28 -1.32 11.95
C GLY A 71 11.84 -2.24 13.05
N ALA A 72 13.14 -2.51 13.02
CA ALA A 72 13.81 -3.33 14.04
C ALA A 72 13.80 -2.66 15.43
N ILE A 73 13.96 -1.33 15.46
CA ILE A 73 13.96 -0.53 16.69
C ILE A 73 12.56 -0.49 17.33
N VAL A 74 11.52 -0.25 16.53
CA VAL A 74 10.15 -0.06 17.03
C VAL A 74 9.43 -1.36 17.36
N LYS A 75 9.81 -2.47 16.73
CA LYS A 75 9.31 -3.81 17.10
C LYS A 75 9.83 -4.25 18.48
N ARG A 76 10.99 -3.75 18.90
CA ARG A 76 11.62 -4.14 20.17
C ARG A 76 12.21 -2.92 20.90
N PRO A 77 11.37 -2.04 21.46
CA PRO A 77 11.78 -0.82 22.13
C PRO A 77 12.56 -1.11 23.44
N PRO A 78 13.26 -0.11 24.00
CA PRO A 78 14.01 -0.26 25.25
C PRO A 78 13.18 -0.80 26.42
N CYS A 79 11.92 -0.36 26.60
CA CYS A 79 11.03 -0.89 27.63
C CYS A 79 10.74 -2.38 27.46
N GLN A 80 10.54 -2.84 26.22
CA GLN A 80 10.30 -4.24 25.90
C GLN A 80 11.54 -5.08 26.20
N LYS A 81 12.74 -4.59 25.85
CA LYS A 81 14.01 -5.26 26.21
C LYS A 81 14.19 -5.34 27.73
N ALA A 82 13.86 -4.27 28.45
CA ALA A 82 13.92 -4.25 29.91
C ALA A 82 12.94 -5.25 30.52
N PHE A 83 11.70 -5.31 30.01
CA PHE A 83 10.68 -6.27 30.41
C PHE A 83 11.14 -7.73 30.20
N GLU A 84 11.63 -8.06 29.01
CA GLU A 84 12.17 -9.38 28.69
C GLU A 84 13.34 -9.77 29.60
N ALA A 85 14.24 -8.82 29.89
CA ALA A 85 15.34 -9.04 30.83
C ALA A 85 14.83 -9.28 32.27
N CYS A 86 13.75 -8.61 32.69
CA CYS A 86 13.11 -8.88 33.99
C CYS A 86 12.54 -10.30 34.03
N ILE A 87 11.81 -10.69 33.00
CA ILE A 87 11.25 -12.04 32.87
C ILE A 87 12.35 -13.09 32.97
N ALA A 88 13.43 -12.96 32.18
CA ALA A 88 14.53 -13.92 32.18
C ALA A 88 15.17 -14.09 33.56
N VAL A 89 15.36 -12.99 34.30
CA VAL A 89 15.90 -13.02 35.68
C VAL A 89 14.94 -13.73 36.63
N LEU A 90 13.63 -13.47 36.53
CA LEU A 90 12.62 -14.12 37.38
C LEU A 90 12.50 -15.62 37.07
N THR A 91 12.45 -15.99 35.79
CA THR A 91 12.40 -17.41 35.37
C THR A 91 13.58 -18.18 35.94
N LYS A 92 14.80 -17.64 35.80
CA LYS A 92 16.02 -18.25 36.35
C LYS A 92 15.99 -18.35 37.87
N ALA A 93 15.44 -17.34 38.56
CA ALA A 93 15.32 -17.36 40.02
C ALA A 93 14.34 -18.44 40.53
N MET A 94 13.35 -18.82 39.72
CA MET A 94 12.39 -19.88 40.01
C MET A 94 12.84 -21.27 39.53
N GLY A 95 14.05 -21.40 39.00
CA GLY A 95 14.61 -22.68 38.55
C GLY A 95 14.22 -23.11 37.13
N GLY A 96 13.53 -22.25 36.37
CA GLY A 96 13.26 -22.49 34.95
C GLY A 96 14.50 -22.34 34.08
N ARG A 97 14.47 -22.93 32.87
CA ARG A 97 15.61 -22.91 31.92
C ARG A 97 15.38 -21.94 30.75
N GLY A 98 14.15 -21.48 30.52
CA GLY A 98 13.77 -20.54 29.46
C GLY A 98 12.48 -19.77 29.73
N GLY A 99 12.19 -18.76 28.91
CA GLY A 99 10.96 -17.97 29.02
C GLY A 99 9.74 -18.81 28.66
N GLY A 100 8.84 -19.03 29.63
CA GLY A 100 7.63 -19.85 29.47
C GLY A 100 7.58 -21.08 30.39
N ASP A 101 8.71 -21.51 30.95
CA ASP A 101 8.81 -22.70 31.81
C ASP A 101 8.16 -22.51 33.19
N VAL A 102 7.91 -21.26 33.59
CA VAL A 102 7.40 -20.91 34.91
C VAL A 102 6.37 -19.79 34.77
N VAL A 103 5.25 -19.92 35.48
CA VAL A 103 4.20 -18.89 35.53
C VAL A 103 4.74 -17.67 36.26
N ILE A 104 4.73 -16.50 35.60
CA ILE A 104 5.17 -15.23 36.17
C ILE A 104 3.95 -14.33 36.35
N ASP A 105 3.79 -13.79 37.55
CA ASP A 105 2.81 -12.74 37.84
C ASP A 105 3.16 -11.46 37.07
N SER A 106 2.32 -11.13 36.09
CA SER A 106 2.47 -9.95 35.23
C SER A 106 2.33 -8.63 35.98
N SER A 107 1.64 -8.62 37.13
CA SER A 107 1.46 -7.42 37.97
C SER A 107 2.76 -6.98 38.67
N ALA A 108 3.75 -7.87 38.74
CA ALA A 108 5.06 -7.59 39.32
C ALA A 108 6.07 -7.00 38.31
N LEU A 109 5.69 -6.89 37.04
CA LEU A 109 6.57 -6.47 35.94
C LEU A 109 6.28 -5.02 35.50
N PRO A 110 7.30 -4.27 35.06
CA PRO A 110 7.07 -3.01 34.37
C PRO A 110 6.38 -3.30 33.04
N VAL A 111 5.07 -3.07 32.94
CA VAL A 111 4.34 -3.26 31.68
C VAL A 111 4.88 -2.25 30.66
N PRO A 112 5.42 -2.70 29.51
CA PRO A 112 5.78 -1.80 28.43
C PRO A 112 4.49 -1.15 27.93
N ASN A 113 4.40 0.17 28.05
CA ASN A 113 3.17 0.92 27.81
C ASN A 113 3.34 1.96 26.69
N SER A 114 4.14 1.65 25.66
CA SER A 114 4.11 2.42 24.42
C SER A 114 2.86 2.01 23.66
N LEU A 115 1.79 2.80 23.83
CA LEU A 115 0.57 2.72 23.02
C LEU A 115 0.78 3.26 21.59
N PHE A 116 1.99 3.75 21.26
CA PHE A 116 2.26 4.35 19.96
C PHE A 116 2.35 3.30 18.84
N PRO A 117 1.68 3.51 17.69
CA PRO A 117 1.54 2.49 16.65
C PRO A 117 2.71 2.52 15.66
N TYR A 118 3.95 2.70 16.15
CA TYR A 118 5.14 2.81 15.29
C TYR A 118 5.35 1.59 14.38
N VAL A 119 4.97 0.40 14.86
CA VAL A 119 5.01 -0.83 14.06
C VAL A 119 4.00 -0.74 12.90
N GLY A 120 2.81 -0.18 13.13
CA GLY A 120 1.82 0.08 12.08
C GLY A 120 2.37 1.03 11.02
N TYR A 121 3.00 2.13 11.43
CA TYR A 121 3.65 3.06 10.49
C TYR A 121 4.81 2.42 9.71
N PHE A 122 5.64 1.59 10.36
CA PHE A 122 6.67 0.84 9.65
C PHE A 122 6.07 -0.01 8.52
N TYR A 123 4.98 -0.70 8.78
CA TYR A 123 4.30 -1.50 7.77
C TYR A 123 3.63 -0.66 6.69
N LEU A 124 3.02 0.48 7.06
CA LEU A 124 2.42 1.41 6.09
C LEU A 124 3.47 1.94 5.10
N LEU A 125 4.59 2.46 5.61
CA LEU A 125 5.69 2.95 4.78
C LEU A 125 6.31 1.84 3.93
N SER A 126 6.42 0.62 4.49
CA SER A 126 6.95 -0.54 3.75
C SER A 126 6.04 -0.95 2.60
N ALA A 127 4.72 -0.82 2.77
CA ALA A 127 3.74 -1.08 1.72
C ALA A 127 3.84 -0.03 0.60
N GLN A 128 3.98 1.26 0.93
CA GLN A 128 4.17 2.35 -0.03
C GLN A 128 5.44 2.14 -0.88
N LEU A 129 6.58 1.86 -0.24
CA LEU A 129 7.83 1.58 -0.97
C LEU A 129 7.72 0.33 -1.85
N SER A 130 7.06 -0.73 -1.36
CA SER A 130 6.88 -1.96 -2.13
C SER A 130 5.97 -1.76 -3.36
N LEU A 131 5.16 -0.72 -3.42
CA LEU A 131 4.39 -0.37 -4.62
C LEU A 131 5.24 0.32 -5.68
N LEU A 132 6.28 1.05 -5.28
CA LEU A 132 7.16 1.79 -6.19
C LEU A 132 8.29 0.90 -6.75
N ASP A 133 8.70 -0.11 -6.00
CA ASP A 133 9.80 -0.98 -6.40
C ASP A 133 9.40 -1.86 -7.59
N ALA A 134 10.05 -1.60 -8.74
CA ALA A 134 9.85 -2.36 -9.98
C ALA A 134 10.17 -3.86 -9.82
N ARG A 135 10.96 -4.23 -8.80
CA ARG A 135 11.30 -5.63 -8.47
C ARG A 135 10.34 -6.25 -7.45
N ALA A 136 9.49 -5.45 -6.80
CA ALA A 136 8.64 -5.92 -5.73
C ALA A 136 7.38 -6.62 -6.25
N GLN A 137 7.00 -7.69 -5.56
CA GLN A 137 5.74 -8.39 -5.81
C GLN A 137 4.60 -7.66 -5.09
N LEU A 138 3.51 -7.37 -5.80
CA LEU A 138 2.30 -6.75 -5.23
C LEU A 138 1.76 -7.51 -3.99
N ASN A 139 2.00 -8.82 -3.92
CA ASN A 139 1.65 -9.66 -2.76
C ASN A 139 2.36 -9.21 -1.47
N ARG A 140 3.61 -8.76 -1.57
CA ARG A 140 4.37 -8.25 -0.43
C ARG A 140 3.81 -6.92 0.06
N ALA A 141 3.50 -6.01 -0.88
CA ALA A 141 2.85 -4.74 -0.55
C ALA A 141 1.50 -4.97 0.14
N GLN A 142 0.70 -5.92 -0.37
CA GLN A 142 -0.58 -6.31 0.22
C GLN A 142 -0.42 -6.84 1.65
N SER A 143 0.56 -7.71 1.89
CA SER A 143 0.86 -8.23 3.23
C SER A 143 1.22 -7.10 4.19
N TYR A 144 2.12 -6.20 3.81
CA TYR A 144 2.47 -5.05 4.66
C TYR A 144 1.29 -4.12 4.93
N ALA A 145 0.47 -3.80 3.94
CA ALA A 145 -0.73 -2.98 4.15
C ALA A 145 -1.73 -3.65 5.11
N SER A 146 -1.88 -4.98 5.02
CA SER A 146 -2.77 -5.74 5.91
C SER A 146 -2.28 -5.76 7.37
N GLU A 147 -0.96 -5.91 7.58
CA GLU A 147 -0.33 -5.79 8.90
C GLU A 147 -0.49 -4.38 9.48
N ALA A 148 -0.32 -3.34 8.65
CA ALA A 148 -0.52 -1.95 9.08
C ALA A 148 -1.96 -1.72 9.60
N ILE A 149 -2.98 -2.19 8.85
CA ILE A 149 -4.38 -2.11 9.27
C ILE A 149 -4.58 -2.81 10.62
N THR A 150 -4.06 -4.02 10.77
CA THR A 150 -4.18 -4.80 12.02
C THR A 150 -3.60 -4.03 13.21
N HIS A 151 -2.41 -3.45 13.06
CA HIS A 151 -1.78 -2.65 14.10
C HIS A 151 -2.55 -1.37 14.43
N PHE A 152 -3.07 -0.66 13.43
CA PHE A 152 -3.81 0.58 13.68
C PHE A 152 -5.20 0.31 14.29
N VAL A 153 -5.91 -0.72 13.84
CA VAL A 153 -7.21 -1.10 14.39
C VAL A 153 -7.06 -1.59 15.83
N SER A 154 -6.09 -2.46 16.12
CA SER A 154 -5.84 -2.94 17.49
C SER A 154 -5.41 -1.82 18.44
N GLY A 155 -4.76 -0.77 17.92
CA GLY A 155 -4.41 0.43 18.68
C GLY A 155 -5.48 1.53 18.70
N SER A 156 -6.67 1.31 18.12
CA SER A 156 -7.74 2.32 18.00
C SER A 156 -7.35 3.60 17.23
N PHE A 157 -6.42 3.50 16.28
CA PHE A 157 -5.97 4.58 15.40
C PHE A 157 -6.79 4.62 14.11
N SER A 158 -8.03 5.11 14.19
CA SER A 158 -9.01 5.05 13.09
C SER A 158 -8.56 5.77 11.81
N GLN A 159 -7.93 6.95 11.95
CA GLN A 159 -7.45 7.72 10.80
C GLN A 159 -6.34 6.98 10.04
N GLN A 160 -5.33 6.48 10.76
CA GLN A 160 -4.21 5.73 10.19
C GLN A 160 -4.69 4.39 9.61
N ALA A 161 -5.68 3.75 10.25
CA ALA A 161 -6.31 2.55 9.71
C ALA A 161 -7.02 2.86 8.38
N ALA A 162 -7.67 4.01 8.25
CA ALA A 162 -8.29 4.43 6.99
C ALA A 162 -7.24 4.69 5.90
N GLU A 163 -6.13 5.36 6.21
CA GLU A 163 -5.01 5.56 5.28
C GLU A 163 -4.41 4.22 4.81
N ALA A 164 -4.21 3.27 5.72
CA ALA A 164 -3.73 1.93 5.37
C ALA A 164 -4.73 1.13 4.51
N LYS A 165 -6.04 1.26 4.78
CA LYS A 165 -7.10 0.67 3.96
C LYS A 165 -7.15 1.28 2.56
N LEU A 166 -6.95 2.59 2.43
CA LEU A 166 -6.89 3.27 1.13
C LEU A 166 -5.73 2.73 0.30
N LEU A 167 -4.54 2.61 0.91
CA LEU A 167 -3.38 2.00 0.27
C LEU A 167 -3.64 0.54 -0.14
N LEU A 168 -4.28 -0.25 0.71
CA LEU A 168 -4.65 -1.63 0.38
C LEU A 168 -5.62 -1.70 -0.81
N ALA A 169 -6.61 -0.81 -0.88
CA ALA A 169 -7.52 -0.73 -2.02
C ALA A 169 -6.77 -0.43 -3.32
N GLN A 170 -5.82 0.52 -3.29
CA GLN A 170 -4.93 0.81 -4.43
C GLN A 170 -4.12 -0.41 -4.87
N ILE A 171 -3.53 -1.15 -3.92
CA ILE A 171 -2.76 -2.38 -4.19
C ILE A 171 -3.65 -3.43 -4.88
N LEU A 172 -4.87 -3.66 -4.36
CA LEU A 172 -5.80 -4.65 -4.91
C LEU A 172 -6.25 -4.28 -6.32
N ILE A 173 -6.55 -3.00 -6.59
CA ILE A 173 -6.90 -2.53 -7.93
C ILE A 173 -5.73 -2.76 -8.90
N ARG A 174 -4.50 -2.47 -8.48
CA ARG A 174 -3.30 -2.71 -9.30
C ARG A 174 -3.06 -4.20 -9.55
N GLN A 175 -3.30 -5.07 -8.55
CA GLN A 175 -3.24 -6.52 -8.72
C GLN A 175 -4.29 -7.02 -9.72
N ALA A 176 -5.51 -6.49 -9.65
CA ALA A 176 -6.57 -6.81 -10.59
C ALA A 176 -6.20 -6.38 -12.02
N ASP A 177 -5.63 -5.19 -12.21
CA ASP A 177 -5.19 -4.70 -13.52
C ASP A 177 -4.01 -5.51 -14.08
N VAL A 178 -3.01 -5.85 -13.26
CA VAL A 178 -1.92 -6.75 -13.69
C VAL A 178 -2.43 -8.13 -14.10
N LYS A 179 -3.37 -8.71 -13.33
CA LYS A 179 -4.02 -9.98 -13.69
C LYS A 179 -4.80 -9.86 -15.00
N LEU A 180 -5.51 -8.75 -15.19
CA LEU A 180 -6.29 -8.50 -16.40
C LEU A 180 -5.40 -8.37 -17.64
N ASN A 181 -4.22 -7.75 -17.51
CA ASN A 181 -3.27 -7.56 -18.61
C ASN A 181 -2.47 -8.82 -18.96
N ALA A 182 -2.55 -9.88 -18.15
CA ALA A 182 -1.88 -11.15 -18.45
C ALA A 182 -2.49 -11.80 -19.71
N ALA A 183 -1.62 -12.24 -20.62
CA ALA A 183 -2.01 -12.90 -21.86
C ALA A 183 -2.77 -14.21 -21.59
N VAL A 184 -3.86 -14.44 -22.32
CA VAL A 184 -4.66 -15.67 -22.28
C VAL A 184 -4.81 -16.22 -23.69
N LYS A 185 -4.66 -17.54 -23.85
CA LYS A 185 -4.71 -18.22 -25.16
C LYS A 185 -6.05 -18.91 -25.40
N THR A 186 -6.77 -19.24 -24.33
CA THR A 186 -8.02 -19.99 -24.42
C THR A 186 -9.17 -19.28 -23.71
N GLU A 187 -10.39 -19.55 -24.16
CA GLU A 187 -11.61 -19.05 -23.52
C GLU A 187 -11.74 -19.54 -22.06
N LYS A 188 -11.21 -20.73 -21.74
CA LYS A 188 -11.15 -21.26 -20.38
C LYS A 188 -10.21 -20.44 -19.49
N GLU A 189 -9.05 -20.06 -19.99
CA GLU A 189 -8.12 -19.16 -19.30
C GLU A 189 -8.73 -17.77 -19.12
N ARG A 190 -9.43 -17.24 -20.13
CA ARG A 190 -10.16 -15.97 -20.03
C ARG A 190 -11.16 -15.97 -18.87
N LYS A 191 -12.02 -17.00 -18.80
CA LYS A 191 -13.01 -17.15 -17.71
C LYS A 191 -12.36 -17.33 -16.33
N THR A 192 -11.21 -18.01 -16.28
CA THR A 192 -10.45 -18.15 -15.02
C THR A 192 -9.91 -16.79 -14.56
N ARG A 193 -9.27 -16.05 -15.48
CA ARG A 193 -8.76 -14.70 -15.24
C ARG A 193 -9.88 -13.75 -14.81
N GLU A 194 -11.03 -13.78 -15.49
CA GLU A 194 -12.21 -13.00 -15.13
C GLU A 194 -12.62 -13.24 -13.67
N ARG A 195 -12.81 -14.51 -13.26
CA ARG A 195 -13.15 -14.87 -11.88
C ARG A 195 -12.12 -14.39 -10.87
N GLU A 196 -10.83 -14.53 -11.18
CA GLU A 196 -9.76 -14.05 -10.29
C GLU A 196 -9.78 -12.54 -10.13
N VAL A 197 -9.97 -11.79 -11.22
CA VAL A 197 -10.10 -10.33 -11.20
C VAL A 197 -11.32 -9.92 -10.39
N GLU A 198 -12.47 -10.58 -10.57
CA GLU A 198 -13.70 -10.29 -9.82
C GLU A 198 -13.53 -10.52 -8.31
N VAL A 199 -12.83 -11.59 -7.90
CA VAL A 199 -12.56 -11.86 -6.47
C VAL A 199 -11.70 -10.76 -5.85
N VAL A 200 -10.66 -10.31 -6.55
CA VAL A 200 -9.80 -9.22 -6.07
C VAL A 200 -10.55 -7.89 -6.06
N ALA A 201 -11.33 -7.62 -7.12
CA ALA A 201 -12.13 -6.42 -7.25
C ALA A 201 -13.21 -6.32 -6.17
N ALA A 202 -13.86 -7.43 -5.80
CA ALA A 202 -14.82 -7.46 -4.71
C ALA A 202 -14.19 -7.07 -3.37
N LYS A 203 -12.98 -7.54 -3.07
CA LYS A 203 -12.23 -7.14 -1.87
C LYS A 203 -11.94 -5.63 -1.88
N ALA A 204 -11.45 -5.10 -3.00
CA ALA A 204 -11.22 -3.66 -3.14
C ALA A 204 -12.52 -2.85 -2.93
N ASN A 205 -13.62 -3.30 -3.52
CA ASN A 205 -14.93 -2.65 -3.39
C ASN A 205 -15.39 -2.60 -1.93
N THR A 206 -15.27 -3.71 -1.19
CA THR A 206 -15.66 -3.75 0.23
C THR A 206 -14.86 -2.75 1.08
N LEU A 207 -13.56 -2.59 0.80
CA LEU A 207 -12.72 -1.61 1.49
C LEU A 207 -13.12 -0.18 1.14
N LEU A 208 -13.37 0.11 -0.13
CA LEU A 208 -13.77 1.46 -0.56
C LEU A 208 -15.15 1.85 -0.01
N GLU A 209 -16.10 0.92 0.06
CA GLU A 209 -17.41 1.14 0.68
C GLU A 209 -17.31 1.39 2.19
N ASP A 210 -16.44 0.65 2.89
CA ASP A 210 -16.16 0.89 4.31
C ASP A 210 -15.51 2.27 4.54
N LEU A 211 -14.54 2.64 3.70
CA LEU A 211 -13.89 3.95 3.73
C LEU A 211 -14.89 5.08 3.49
N LYS A 212 -15.80 4.93 2.53
CA LYS A 212 -16.83 5.93 2.23
C LYS A 212 -17.72 6.25 3.43
N LYS A 213 -17.92 5.29 4.34
CA LYS A 213 -18.68 5.46 5.58
C LYS A 213 -17.85 6.09 6.70
N CYS A 214 -16.54 5.85 6.73
CA CYS A 214 -15.67 6.21 7.85
C CYS A 214 -14.89 7.53 7.64
N VAL A 215 -14.73 8.00 6.40
CA VAL A 215 -13.70 9.01 6.06
C VAL A 215 -14.22 10.45 6.10
N LEU A 216 -13.42 11.32 6.72
CA LEU A 216 -13.51 12.78 6.64
C LEU A 216 -13.23 13.25 5.20
N SER A 217 -13.92 14.30 4.74
CA SER A 217 -13.96 14.84 3.36
C SER A 217 -12.64 14.90 2.55
N ARG A 218 -11.47 14.90 3.20
CA ARG A 218 -10.14 15.10 2.59
C ARG A 218 -9.75 14.07 1.52
N HIS A 219 -10.16 12.81 1.65
CA HIS A 219 -9.83 11.74 0.68
C HIS A 219 -10.99 11.33 -0.21
N LYS A 220 -12.08 12.10 -0.21
CA LYS A 220 -13.29 11.77 -0.97
C LYS A 220 -12.99 11.63 -2.47
N HIS A 221 -12.25 12.59 -3.03
CA HIS A 221 -11.88 12.57 -4.44
C HIS A 221 -11.02 11.34 -4.80
N ASP A 222 -10.03 11.00 -3.97
CA ASP A 222 -9.18 9.82 -4.18
C ASP A 222 -10.00 8.52 -4.17
N ILE A 223 -10.95 8.42 -3.24
CA ILE A 223 -11.85 7.25 -3.13
C ILE A 223 -12.74 7.14 -4.38
N ASP A 224 -13.33 8.25 -4.82
CA ASP A 224 -14.18 8.27 -6.02
C ASP A 224 -13.38 7.88 -7.27
N LEU A 225 -12.15 8.40 -7.43
CA LEU A 225 -11.25 8.01 -8.52
C LEU A 225 -10.89 6.51 -8.47
N LEU A 226 -10.69 5.95 -7.27
CA LEU A 226 -10.42 4.52 -7.13
C LEU A 226 -11.65 3.66 -7.44
N PHE A 227 -12.85 4.12 -7.11
CA PHE A 227 -14.09 3.46 -7.53
C PHE A 227 -14.21 3.42 -9.05
N GLU A 228 -13.96 4.54 -9.73
CA GLU A 228 -14.00 4.60 -11.21
C GLU A 228 -12.98 3.66 -11.84
N LYS A 229 -11.74 3.65 -11.33
CA LYS A 229 -10.68 2.72 -11.77
C LYS A 229 -11.10 1.26 -11.56
N LEU A 230 -11.66 0.93 -10.39
CA LEU A 230 -12.13 -0.41 -10.08
C LEU A 230 -13.26 -0.85 -11.02
N GLN A 231 -14.23 0.02 -11.29
CA GLN A 231 -15.32 -0.25 -12.21
C GLN A 231 -14.82 -0.46 -13.64
N SER A 232 -13.82 0.32 -14.08
CA SER A 232 -13.15 0.11 -15.36
C SER A 232 -12.53 -1.29 -15.46
N VAL A 233 -11.76 -1.71 -14.45
CA VAL A 233 -11.13 -3.04 -14.39
C VAL A 233 -12.18 -4.16 -14.47
N VAL A 234 -13.28 -4.05 -13.70
CA VAL A 234 -14.36 -5.05 -13.72
C VAL A 234 -15.08 -5.11 -15.07
N ARG A 235 -15.39 -3.95 -15.67
CA ARG A 235 -16.01 -3.89 -16.99
C ARG A 235 -15.13 -4.53 -18.06
N ARG A 236 -13.83 -4.19 -18.07
CA ARG A 236 -12.84 -4.78 -18.99
C ARG A 236 -12.71 -6.29 -18.80
N ALA A 237 -12.72 -6.77 -17.55
CA ALA A 237 -12.66 -8.21 -17.25
C ALA A 237 -13.87 -9.00 -17.78
N ARG A 238 -15.07 -8.40 -17.74
CA ARG A 238 -16.31 -9.00 -18.24
C ARG A 238 -16.49 -8.87 -19.76
N SER A 239 -15.71 -8.01 -20.40
CA SER A 239 -15.82 -7.79 -21.84
C SER A 239 -15.46 -9.06 -22.63
N ALA A 240 -16.19 -9.30 -23.73
CA ALA A 240 -15.94 -10.43 -24.63
C ALA A 240 -14.70 -10.22 -25.51
N THR A 241 -14.19 -8.99 -25.56
CA THR A 241 -12.97 -8.61 -26.29
C THR A 241 -11.72 -9.06 -25.54
N PHE A 242 -10.78 -9.68 -26.26
CA PHE A 242 -9.48 -10.08 -25.70
C PHE A 242 -8.68 -8.84 -25.28
N TYR A 243 -8.73 -8.48 -23.98
CA TYR A 243 -7.84 -7.46 -23.44
C TYR A 243 -6.46 -8.08 -23.18
N GLN A 244 -5.47 -7.65 -23.95
CA GLN A 244 -4.06 -7.88 -23.77
C GLN A 244 -3.33 -6.59 -24.14
N SER A 245 -2.25 -6.25 -23.42
CA SER A 245 -1.40 -5.12 -23.80
C SER A 245 -0.81 -5.38 -25.18
N VAL A 246 -1.11 -4.51 -26.14
CA VAL A 246 -0.55 -4.53 -27.49
C VAL A 246 0.92 -4.11 -27.41
N SER A 247 1.83 -4.91 -27.96
CA SER A 247 3.24 -4.54 -28.03
C SER A 247 3.46 -3.35 -28.96
N MET A 248 4.60 -2.67 -28.82
CA MET A 248 4.95 -1.55 -29.71
C MET A 248 5.07 -1.98 -31.18
N GLU A 249 5.50 -3.22 -31.43
CA GLU A 249 5.60 -3.80 -32.76
C GLU A 249 4.22 -4.07 -33.37
N GLU A 250 3.31 -4.66 -32.59
CA GLU A 250 1.91 -4.86 -33.01
C GLU A 250 1.21 -3.53 -33.24
N MET A 251 1.45 -2.52 -32.39
CA MET A 251 0.87 -1.19 -32.55
C MET A 251 1.35 -0.51 -33.84
N LYS A 252 2.64 -0.65 -34.18
CA LYS A 252 3.19 -0.19 -35.47
C LYS A 252 2.61 -0.95 -36.65
N ALA A 253 2.42 -2.27 -36.54
CA ALA A 253 1.80 -3.07 -37.58
C ALA A 253 0.34 -2.66 -37.84
N ILE A 254 -0.44 -2.44 -36.77
CA ILE A 254 -1.82 -1.94 -36.84
C ILE A 254 -1.85 -0.57 -37.51
N LYS A 255 -0.99 0.37 -37.09
CA LYS A 255 -0.88 1.70 -37.69
C LYS A 255 -0.53 1.64 -39.18
N THR A 256 0.38 0.76 -39.56
CA THR A 256 0.79 0.57 -40.96
C THR A 256 -0.36 0.01 -41.79
N ALA A 257 -1.08 -1.00 -41.29
CA ALA A 257 -2.24 -1.58 -41.96
C ALA A 257 -3.40 -0.57 -42.11
N MET A 258 -3.69 0.20 -41.06
CA MET A 258 -4.74 1.24 -41.10
C MET A 258 -4.41 2.35 -42.10
N ARG A 259 -3.14 2.79 -42.20
CA ARG A 259 -2.71 3.76 -43.21
C ARG A 259 -2.84 3.26 -44.64
N ALA A 260 -2.73 1.95 -44.86
CA ALA A 260 -2.86 1.35 -46.19
C ALA A 260 -4.33 1.28 -46.67
N GLU A 261 -5.27 1.06 -45.75
CA GLU A 261 -6.70 0.86 -46.05
C GLU A 261 -7.51 2.16 -46.09
N PHE A 262 -7.19 3.16 -45.26
CA PHE A 262 -7.94 4.42 -45.18
C PHE A 262 -7.23 5.55 -45.94
N ARG A 263 -7.89 6.13 -46.95
CA ARG A 263 -7.40 7.28 -47.75
C ARG A 263 -7.47 8.62 -47.00
N GLY A 264 -6.96 8.64 -45.77
CA GLY A 264 -6.91 9.81 -44.90
C GLY A 264 -5.75 9.66 -43.92
N SER A 265 -5.28 10.76 -43.34
CA SER A 265 -4.10 10.78 -42.46
C SER A 265 -4.26 9.95 -41.17
N GLY A 266 -5.48 9.49 -40.85
CA GLY A 266 -5.75 8.56 -39.76
C GLY A 266 -5.23 9.08 -38.42
N HIS A 267 -5.57 10.33 -38.10
CA HIS A 267 -5.07 11.00 -36.91
C HIS A 267 -5.60 10.34 -35.63
N TRP A 268 -4.71 10.27 -34.64
CA TRP A 268 -5.03 9.68 -33.34
C TRP A 268 -5.34 10.76 -32.30
N TYR A 269 -6.33 10.46 -31.47
CA TYR A 269 -6.88 11.33 -30.44
C TYR A 269 -7.05 10.55 -29.13
N ARG A 270 -7.19 11.25 -28.01
CA ARG A 270 -7.45 10.70 -26.68
C ARG A 270 -8.74 11.27 -26.13
N CYS A 271 -9.52 10.42 -25.48
CA CYS A 271 -10.67 10.87 -24.70
C CYS A 271 -10.22 11.58 -23.42
N VAL A 272 -11.15 12.23 -22.72
CA VAL A 272 -10.92 12.87 -21.41
C VAL A 272 -10.25 11.97 -20.35
N ASN A 273 -10.36 10.65 -20.51
CA ASN A 273 -9.78 9.64 -19.62
C ASN A 273 -8.47 9.03 -20.18
N GLY A 274 -7.94 9.55 -21.29
CA GLY A 274 -6.65 9.17 -21.86
C GLY A 274 -6.64 7.99 -22.83
N HIS A 275 -7.79 7.36 -23.12
CA HIS A 275 -7.84 6.23 -24.07
C HIS A 275 -7.78 6.71 -25.53
N SER A 276 -6.91 6.09 -26.33
CA SER A 276 -6.66 6.42 -27.73
C SER A 276 -7.79 5.97 -28.66
N TYR A 277 -8.14 6.80 -29.64
CA TYR A 277 -9.07 6.50 -30.72
C TYR A 277 -8.63 7.21 -32.01
N SER A 278 -9.06 6.72 -33.18
CA SER A 278 -8.70 7.32 -34.47
C SER A 278 -9.92 7.90 -35.18
N ILE A 279 -9.70 8.92 -36.02
CA ILE A 279 -10.71 9.48 -36.92
C ILE A 279 -10.24 9.25 -38.36
N GLY A 280 -11.05 8.54 -39.15
CA GLY A 280 -10.69 8.03 -40.48
C GLY A 280 -10.70 9.08 -41.61
N GLU A 281 -11.87 9.51 -42.07
CA GLU A 281 -12.01 10.12 -43.40
C GLU A 281 -11.44 11.53 -43.55
N CYS A 282 -11.83 12.46 -42.67
CA CYS A 282 -11.38 13.86 -42.72
C CYS A 282 -10.28 14.18 -41.69
N GLY A 283 -9.93 13.21 -40.85
CA GLY A 283 -8.96 13.38 -39.77
C GLY A 283 -9.40 14.33 -38.64
N MET A 284 -10.62 14.89 -38.68
CA MET A 284 -11.15 15.88 -37.73
C MET A 284 -12.55 15.48 -37.20
N ALA A 285 -12.95 16.02 -36.05
CA ALA A 285 -14.23 15.69 -35.42
C ALA A 285 -15.44 16.16 -36.24
N MET A 286 -16.15 15.22 -36.86
CA MET A 286 -17.41 15.48 -37.59
C MET A 286 -18.62 14.73 -37.02
N GLU A 287 -18.38 13.73 -36.17
CA GLU A 287 -19.41 12.99 -35.46
C GLU A 287 -18.99 12.77 -34.00
N GLN A 288 -19.97 12.77 -33.09
CA GLN A 288 -19.77 12.50 -31.68
C GLN A 288 -20.24 11.08 -31.34
N THR A 289 -19.36 10.31 -30.68
CA THR A 289 -19.65 8.93 -30.26
C THR A 289 -19.25 8.73 -28.78
N ARG A 290 -19.09 7.48 -28.34
CA ARG A 290 -18.61 7.14 -26.99
C ARG A 290 -17.33 6.32 -27.07
N CYS A 291 -16.39 6.61 -26.17
CA CYS A 291 -15.18 5.82 -25.98
C CYS A 291 -15.57 4.37 -25.63
N PRO A 292 -15.05 3.37 -26.35
CA PRO A 292 -15.38 1.96 -26.08
C PRO A 292 -14.84 1.45 -24.74
N GLU A 293 -13.84 2.10 -24.17
CA GLU A 293 -13.24 1.71 -22.89
C GLU A 293 -13.95 2.33 -21.68
N CYS A 294 -14.14 3.65 -21.67
CA CYS A 294 -14.69 4.35 -20.51
C CYS A 294 -16.12 4.85 -20.68
N GLY A 295 -16.63 4.96 -21.92
CA GLY A 295 -17.95 5.50 -22.24
C GLY A 295 -18.04 7.03 -22.30
N ALA A 296 -16.92 7.74 -22.07
CA ALA A 296 -16.84 9.19 -22.19
C ALA A 296 -17.13 9.64 -23.63
N PRO A 297 -17.70 10.84 -23.83
CA PRO A 297 -17.98 11.36 -25.17
C PRO A 297 -16.68 11.59 -25.96
N VAL A 298 -16.60 11.07 -27.17
CA VAL A 298 -15.44 11.22 -28.08
C VAL A 298 -15.85 11.81 -29.42
N GLY A 299 -14.90 12.38 -30.17
CA GLY A 299 -15.19 13.07 -31.43
C GLY A 299 -15.71 14.49 -31.20
N GLY A 300 -16.75 14.88 -31.94
CA GLY A 300 -17.35 16.22 -31.90
C GLY A 300 -18.09 16.57 -33.19
N ALA A 301 -18.28 17.85 -33.48
CA ALA A 301 -19.01 18.31 -34.67
C ALA A 301 -18.34 19.55 -35.27
N ASN A 302 -18.50 19.76 -36.58
CA ASN A 302 -17.97 20.93 -37.29
C ASN A 302 -16.47 21.15 -37.05
N HIS A 303 -15.67 20.07 -37.10
CA HIS A 303 -14.23 20.05 -36.79
C HIS A 303 -13.86 20.48 -35.37
N SER A 304 -14.83 20.62 -34.47
CA SER A 304 -14.62 20.98 -33.07
C SER A 304 -14.81 19.75 -32.19
N PHE A 305 -13.83 19.48 -31.33
CA PHE A 305 -13.85 18.33 -30.43
C PHE A 305 -14.71 18.60 -29.19
N VAL A 306 -15.28 17.52 -28.64
CA VAL A 306 -15.87 17.56 -27.29
C VAL A 306 -14.79 17.92 -26.28
N ASN A 307 -15.18 18.71 -25.27
CA ASN A 307 -14.25 19.30 -24.31
C ASN A 307 -13.43 18.22 -23.57
N GLY A 308 -12.11 18.39 -23.56
CA GLY A 308 -11.15 17.46 -22.96
C GLY A 308 -10.70 16.29 -23.85
N ASN A 309 -11.14 16.22 -25.10
CA ASN A 309 -10.49 15.37 -26.10
C ASN A 309 -9.28 16.11 -26.67
N ASP A 310 -8.17 15.40 -26.85
CA ASP A 310 -6.91 15.98 -27.35
C ASP A 310 -6.22 15.05 -28.34
N ARG A 311 -5.19 15.50 -29.06
CA ARG A 311 -4.39 14.65 -29.94
C ARG A 311 -3.57 13.63 -29.14
N ASP A 312 -3.38 12.47 -29.75
CA ASP A 312 -2.52 11.43 -29.23
C ASP A 312 -1.14 11.50 -29.89
N ASP A 313 -0.31 12.43 -29.41
CA ASP A 313 1.04 12.61 -29.95
C ASP A 313 1.89 11.36 -29.81
N GLN A 314 1.65 10.51 -28.80
CA GLN A 314 2.37 9.26 -28.62
C GLN A 314 2.05 8.29 -29.76
N MET A 315 0.77 8.10 -30.08
CA MET A 315 0.34 7.26 -31.20
C MET A 315 0.76 7.84 -32.56
N GLU A 316 0.79 9.17 -32.71
CA GLU A 316 1.28 9.84 -33.92
C GLU A 316 2.77 9.62 -34.17
N MET A 317 3.58 9.54 -33.10
CA MET A 317 5.03 9.32 -33.17
C MET A 317 5.48 7.87 -33.40
N LEU A 318 4.57 6.88 -33.31
CA LEU A 318 4.88 5.45 -33.58
C LEU A 318 5.22 5.14 -35.03
#